data_AF-A0A9D3UXB4-F1
#
_entry.id   AF-A0A9D3UXB4-F1
#
_cell.length_a   1.000
_cell.length_b   1.000
_cell.length_c   1.000
_cell.angle_alpha   90.00
_cell.angle_beta   90.00
_cell.angle_gamma   90.00
#
_symmetry.space_group_name_H-M   'P 1'
#
loop_
_entity.id
_entity.type
_entity.pdbx_description
1 polymer ?
#
loop_
_entity_poly.entity_id
_entity_poly.type
_entity_poly.pdbx_seq_one_letter_code
_entity_poly.pdbx_strand_id
1 'polypeptide(L)' 'IWDNLVIAHEKTSQLKESNIGILTLDYELFKMKLGESIKEMFGKFTYIIKDLKPLRKSYPNKGM' A
#
# COMPACT_ATOMS: atom_id res chain seq x y z
N ILE A 1 28.01 3.83 13.31
CA ILE A 1 26.91 4.83 13.22
C ILE A 1 26.34 4.87 11.80
N TRP A 2 27.18 4.97 10.75
CA TRP A 2 26.74 4.91 9.35
C TRP A 2 26.05 3.60 8.96
N ASP A 3 26.59 2.44 9.38
CA ASP A 3 26.00 1.13 9.06
C ASP A 3 24.58 0.98 9.60
N ASN A 4 24.31 1.49 10.81
CA ASN A 4 22.97 1.48 11.39
C ASN A 4 21.98 2.36 10.60
N LEU A 5 22.47 3.44 9.99
CA LEU A 5 21.64 4.33 9.16
C LEU A 5 21.25 3.64 7.85
N VAL A 6 22.21 2.95 7.20
CA VAL A 6 21.96 2.17 5.98
C VAL A 6 20.97 1.04 6.25
N ILE A 7 21.18 0.27 7.33
CA ILE A 7 20.27 -0.82 7.73
C ILE A 7 18.86 -0.30 8.02
N ALA A 8 18.72 0.84 8.71
CA ALA A 8 17.42 1.44 8.98
C ALA A 8 16.72 1.88 7.68
N HIS A 9 17.45 2.50 6.75
CA HIS A 9 16.92 2.94 5.47
C HIS A 9 16.48 1.76 4.57
N GLU A 10 17.30 0.72 4.49
CA GLU A 10 17.00 -0.52 3.75
C GLU A 10 15.79 -1.24 4.33
N LYS A 11 15.73 -1.42 5.66
CA LYS A 11 14.56 -2.00 6.34
C LYS A 11 13.29 -1.18 6.11
N THR A 12 13.40 0.15 6.14
CA THR A 12 12.26 1.03 5.87
C THR A 12 11.81 0.91 4.41
N SER A 13 12.72 0.70 3.47
CA SER A 13 12.42 0.51 2.05
C SER A 13 11.75 -0.85 1.79
N GLN A 14 12.26 -1.93 2.40
CA GLN A 14 11.65 -3.26 2.33
C GLN A 14 10.26 -3.30 2.98
N LEU A 15 10.05 -2.60 4.10
CA LEU A 15 8.73 -2.46 4.72
C LEU A 15 7.74 -1.72 3.80
N LYS A 16 8.18 -0.67 3.10
CA LYS A 16 7.35 0.03 2.11
C LYS A 16 7.01 -0.86 0.91
N GLU A 17 7.97 -1.63 0.42
CA GLU A 17 7.77 -2.63 -0.64
C GLU A 17 6.77 -3.72 -0.22
N SER A 18 6.95 -4.30 0.97
CA SER A 18 6.05 -5.31 1.53
C SER A 18 4.62 -4.77 1.74
N ASN A 19 4.48 -3.54 2.26
CA ASN A 19 3.19 -2.90 2.45
C ASN A 19 2.44 -2.68 1.12
N ILE A 20 3.15 -2.42 0.02
CA ILE A 20 2.52 -2.31 -1.30
C ILE A 20 2.01 -3.67 -1.77
N GLY A 21 2.82 -4.72 -1.63
CA GLY A 21 2.38 -6.07 -1.97
C GLY A 21 1.10 -6.48 -1.22
N ILE A 22 1.03 -6.18 0.09
CA ILE A 22 -0.15 -6.43 0.92
C ILE A 22 -1.36 -5.59 0.43
N LEU A 23 -1.18 -4.29 0.20
CA LEU A 23 -2.26 -3.43 -0.26
C LEU A 23 -2.75 -3.77 -1.69
N THR A 24 -1.85 -4.24 -2.57
CA THR A 24 -2.21 -4.75 -3.89
C THR A 24 -3.02 -6.02 -3.77
N LEU A 25 -2.62 -6.95 -2.91
CA LEU A 25 -3.40 -8.17 -2.63
C LEU A 25 -4.78 -7.83 -2.05
N ASP A 26 -4.85 -6.91 -1.10
CA ASP A 26 -6.12 -6.44 -0.52
C ASP A 26 -7.03 -5.79 -1.58
N TYR A 27 -6.46 -5.07 -2.54
CA TYR A 27 -7.18 -4.52 -3.69
C TYR A 27 -7.67 -5.61 -4.65
N GLU A 28 -6.83 -6.58 -5.00
CA GLU A 28 -7.20 -7.69 -5.91
C GLU A 28 -8.27 -8.60 -5.31
N LEU A 29 -8.20 -8.84 -4.00
CA LEU A 29 -9.20 -9.61 -3.25
C LEU A 29 -10.40 -8.78 -2.82
N PHE A 30 -10.41 -7.47 -3.09
CA PHE A 30 -11.45 -6.58 -2.64
C PHE A 30 -12.79 -6.96 -3.27
N LYS A 31 -13.73 -7.36 -2.41
CA LYS A 31 -15.10 -7.65 -2.81
C LYS A 31 -16.06 -7.09 -1.79
N MET A 32 -17.22 -6.68 -2.29
CA MET A 32 -18.35 -6.31 -1.45
C MET A 32 -18.81 -7.52 -0.64
N LYS A 33 -19.04 -7.34 0.66
CA LYS A 33 -19.58 -8.41 1.50
C LYS A 33 -21.10 -8.52 1.31
N LEU A 34 -21.66 -9.70 1.51
CA LEU A 34 -23.11 -9.88 1.50
C LEU A 34 -23.75 -9.04 2.62
N GLY A 35 -24.73 -8.22 2.30
CA GLY A 35 -25.40 -7.32 3.25
C GLY A 35 -24.63 -6.02 3.55
N GLU A 36 -23.46 -5.81 2.97
CA GLU A 36 -22.79 -4.52 3.00
C GLU A 36 -23.53 -3.51 2.12
N SER A 37 -23.59 -2.25 2.52
CA SER A 37 -24.10 -1.18 1.65
C SER A 37 -23.01 -0.70 0.68
N ILE A 38 -23.43 -0.15 -0.46
CA ILE A 38 -22.50 0.46 -1.42
C ILE A 38 -21.65 1.56 -0.76
N LYS A 39 -22.22 2.31 0.18
CA LYS A 39 -21.51 3.38 0.91
C LYS A 39 -20.39 2.83 1.80
N GLU A 40 -20.64 1.74 2.52
CA GLU A 40 -19.65 1.08 3.38
C GLU A 40 -18.54 0.45 2.53
N MET A 41 -18.89 -0.24 1.45
CA MET A 41 -17.93 -0.79 0.49
C MET A 41 -17.04 0.33 -0.09
N PHE A 42 -17.64 1.43 -0.53
CA PHE A 42 -16.92 2.57 -1.08
C PHE A 42 -15.99 3.24 -0.06
N GLY A 43 -16.37 3.27 1.22
CA GLY A 43 -15.53 3.75 2.31
C GLY A 43 -14.24 2.93 2.46
N LYS A 44 -14.35 1.59 2.48
CA LYS A 44 -13.17 0.70 2.53
C LYS A 44 -12.30 0.82 1.29
N PHE A 45 -12.92 0.91 0.11
CA PHE A 45 -12.19 1.11 -1.14
C PHE A 45 -11.37 2.41 -1.12
N THR A 46 -12.00 3.50 -0.65
CA THR A 46 -11.34 4.81 -0.52
C THR A 46 -10.16 4.75 0.46
N TYR A 47 -10.29 3.97 1.54
CA TYR A 47 -9.20 3.76 2.51
C TYR A 47 -7.98 3.10 1.85
N ILE A 48 -8.19 2.00 1.11
CA ILE A 48 -7.14 1.29 0.37
C ILE A 48 -6.44 2.23 -0.64
N ILE A 49 -7.21 2.99 -1.42
CA ILE A 49 -6.65 3.93 -2.41
C ILE A 49 -5.89 5.08 -1.74
N LYS A 50 -6.37 5.58 -0.59
CA LYS A 50 -5.70 6.65 0.15
C LYS A 50 -4.32 6.21 0.64
N ASP A 51 -4.17 4.97 1.09
CA ASP A 51 -2.91 4.43 1.58
C ASP A 51 -1.95 4.09 0.43
N LEU A 52 -2.48 3.67 -0.73
CA LEU A 52 -1.70 3.45 -1.96
C LEU A 52 -1.19 4.75 -2.61
N LYS A 53 -1.92 5.86 -2.48
CA LYS A 53 -1.58 7.15 -3.13
C LYS A 53 -0.21 7.73 -2.76
N PRO A 54 0.20 7.82 -1.47
CA PRO A 54 1.54 8.29 -1.10
C PRO A 54 2.64 7.29 -1.50
N LEU A 55 2.34 6.00 -1.57
CA LEU A 55 3.28 4.95 -1.98
C LEU A 55 3.64 5.07 -3.48
N ARG A 56 2.67 5.37 -4.35
CA ARG A 56 2.92 5.66 -5.78
C ARG A 56 3.86 6.84 -6.02
N LYS A 57 3.91 7.82 -5.11
CA LYS A 57 4.85 8.96 -5.20
C LYS A 57 6.27 8.59 -4.77
N SER A 58 6.42 7.55 -3.94
CA SER A 58 7.71 7.05 -3.46
C SER A 58 8.34 6.03 -4.41
N TYR A 59 7.55 5.42 -5.30
CA TYR A 59 8.06 4.66 -6.42
C TYR A 59 8.32 5.65 -7.56
N PRO A 60 9.57 6.04 -7.84
CA PRO A 60 9.83 6.65 -9.13
C PRO A 60 9.34 5.63 -10.15
N ASN A 61 8.46 6.06 -11.04
CA ASN A 61 8.02 5.30 -12.19
C ASN A 61 9.30 4.88 -12.93
N LYS A 62 9.84 3.69 -12.62
CA LYS A 62 10.91 3.09 -13.40
C LYS A 62 10.24 2.73 -14.69
N GLY A 63 10.34 3.66 -15.64
CA GLY A 63 9.82 3.51 -16.98
C GLY A 63 10.24 2.17 -17.55
N MET A 64 9.28 1.55 -18.24
CA MET A 64 9.53 0.52 -19.24
C MET A 64 10.52 1.04 -20.28
#